data_AF-A0A959QVU9-F1
#
_entry.id   AF-A0A959QVU9-F1
#
_cell.length_a   1.000
_cell.length_b   1.000
_cell.length_c   1.000
_cell.angle_alpha   90.00
_cell.angle_beta   90.00
_cell.angle_gamma   90.00
#
_symmetry.space_group_name_H-M   'P 1'
#
loop_
_entity.id
_entity.type
_entity.pdbx_description
1 polymer ?
#
loop_
_entity_poly.entity_id
_entity_poly.type
_entity_poly.pdbx_seq_one_letter_code
_entity_poly.pdbx_strand_id
1 'polypeptide(L)'
;GDFWNLYYRGDGVFNEHPPLMFGVQAIFFKIFGEQYYTEKIFSFLVWMITVFAVKRLWNVIRQPDDKKYNYVLPLMLWGFIQTVIWSYTNNILDTFMGLIDLLAIITVLSALLSNKNVNGKLALAGLITFCAIFTKGPPGAFPIAAPILYHIIYTKGLKGIGKGIAQSMIMLAVVVGVYVILMQYEPAAASINRYMGQQLSAALEGKREITGGSLGRFAIFSFLLVEMIPAFVISILILVLNKIARYKSVITTDKRMIWLILLIALSASAPIMLSLKQRSFYLIPSIPYYVLALSLFIYPYFINVTDRWRISGKKLNRFHLAVFAAFVSLAFYLGNKAGQPGRDKEMIHEIKQLTAIIPEDTKVGMCDEIQKEFGFLAYLQRYNKIEVAHVYYEAEYALIYNNVCKDEFRNMLVRFGFKQVEENLAQYEIYKRKYPLNFDFKLLNPAFPIADKSQPSESQPHSQPDQE
;
A
#
# COMPACT_ATOMS: atom_id res chain seq x y z
N GLY A 1 -3.90 6.04 19.24
CA GLY A 1 -2.60 6.39 18.62
C GLY A 1 -2.68 7.76 17.99
N ASP A 2 -1.54 8.28 17.56
CA ASP A 2 -1.42 9.55 16.83
C ASP A 2 -0.63 9.35 15.53
N PHE A 3 -0.40 10.42 14.76
CA PHE A 3 0.30 10.33 13.47
C PHE A 3 1.74 9.78 13.59
N TRP A 4 2.43 10.04 14.70
CA TRP A 4 3.81 9.60 14.92
C TRP A 4 3.87 8.31 15.77
N ASN A 5 2.81 8.02 16.53
CA ASN A 5 2.64 6.82 17.33
C ASN A 5 1.40 6.03 16.89
N LEU A 6 1.53 5.33 15.76
CA LEU A 6 0.46 4.47 15.25
C LEU A 6 0.16 3.36 16.27
N TYR A 7 -1.12 3.16 16.56
CA TYR A 7 -1.58 2.19 17.54
C TYR A 7 -1.97 0.88 16.85
N TYR A 8 -1.53 -0.25 17.40
CA TYR A 8 -2.02 -1.56 16.97
C TYR A 8 -2.89 -2.20 18.05
N ARG A 9 -2.32 -2.50 19.23
CA ARG A 9 -2.98 -3.24 20.31
C ARG A 9 -2.16 -3.14 21.61
N GLY A 10 -2.80 -3.05 22.78
CA GLY A 10 -2.11 -3.02 24.06
C GLY A 10 -1.19 -1.81 24.17
N ASP A 11 0.01 -2.05 24.71
CA ASP A 11 1.08 -1.05 24.70
C ASP A 11 1.88 -1.07 23.36
N GLY A 12 1.42 -1.85 22.38
CA GLY A 12 2.07 -2.07 21.10
C GLY A 12 1.93 -0.88 20.13
N VAL A 13 3.04 -0.19 19.91
CA VAL A 13 3.18 0.81 18.85
C VAL A 13 3.45 0.11 17.50
N PHE A 14 2.68 0.44 16.47
CA PHE A 14 2.88 -0.05 15.11
C PHE A 14 3.98 0.76 14.42
N ASN A 15 5.13 0.15 14.15
CA ASN A 15 6.23 0.81 13.42
C ASN A 15 6.67 0.04 12.16
N GLU A 16 5.81 -0.79 11.58
CA GLU A 16 6.19 -1.55 10.38
C GLU A 16 6.17 -0.70 9.10
N HIS A 17 5.43 0.41 9.12
CA HIS A 17 5.30 1.32 7.98
C HIS A 17 5.32 2.78 8.42
N PRO A 18 5.82 3.68 7.55
CA PRO A 18 5.70 5.12 7.76
C PRO A 18 4.23 5.60 7.82
N PRO A 19 3.95 6.74 8.47
CA PRO A 19 2.59 7.11 8.84
C PRO A 19 1.75 7.82 7.77
N LEU A 20 2.30 8.19 6.60
CA LEU A 20 1.61 9.15 5.72
C LEU A 20 0.23 8.68 5.26
N MET A 21 0.11 7.47 4.71
CA MET A 21 -1.19 6.96 4.25
C MET A 21 -2.16 6.80 5.43
N PHE A 22 -1.69 6.32 6.58
CA PHE A 22 -2.53 6.20 7.77
C PHE A 22 -3.08 7.56 8.22
N GLY A 23 -2.24 8.60 8.22
CA GLY A 23 -2.67 9.96 8.56
C GLY A 23 -3.66 10.54 7.56
N VAL A 24 -3.42 10.37 6.26
CA VAL A 24 -4.37 10.81 5.23
C VAL A 24 -5.69 10.06 5.38
N GLN A 25 -5.65 8.75 5.55
CA GLN A 25 -6.85 7.93 5.71
C GLN A 25 -7.59 8.24 7.03
N ALA A 26 -6.89 8.63 8.09
CA ALA A 26 -7.52 9.09 9.33
C ALA A 26 -8.38 10.35 9.12
N ILE A 27 -8.02 11.22 8.17
CA ILE A 27 -8.87 12.37 7.80
C ILE A 27 -10.18 11.88 7.17
N PHE A 28 -10.14 10.84 6.33
CA PHE A 28 -11.35 10.24 5.78
C PHE A 28 -12.24 9.64 6.86
N PHE A 29 -11.66 8.96 7.85
CA PHE A 29 -12.41 8.45 9.00
C PHE A 29 -13.04 9.56 9.84
N LYS A 30 -12.37 10.71 9.99
CA LYS A 30 -12.95 11.88 10.68
C LYS A 30 -14.11 12.52 9.90
N ILE A 31 -14.07 12.53 8.57
CA ILE A 31 -15.09 13.17 7.73
C ILE A 31 -16.28 12.23 7.47
N PHE A 32 -16.02 10.97 7.15
CA PHE A 32 -17.04 10.01 6.68
C PHE A 32 -17.44 8.96 7.72
N GLY A 33 -16.74 8.90 8.87
CA GLY A 33 -16.99 7.95 9.96
C GLY A 33 -16.20 6.63 9.82
N GLU A 34 -16.28 5.78 10.84
CA GLU A 34 -15.49 4.54 11.03
C GLU A 34 -16.01 3.33 10.21
N GLN A 35 -16.97 3.56 9.32
CA GLN A 35 -17.66 2.51 8.59
C GLN A 35 -16.81 1.93 7.45
N TYR A 36 -17.13 0.70 7.03
CA TYR A 36 -16.40 -0.01 5.96
C TYR A 36 -16.32 0.79 4.65
N TYR A 37 -17.38 1.57 4.34
CA TYR A 37 -17.42 2.35 3.11
C TYR A 37 -16.35 3.45 3.06
N THR A 38 -15.88 3.97 4.21
CA THR A 38 -14.92 5.07 4.25
C THR A 38 -13.60 4.69 3.57
N GLU A 39 -13.12 3.47 3.80
CA GLU A 39 -11.93 2.94 3.14
C GLU A 39 -12.16 2.76 1.64
N LYS A 40 -13.37 2.35 1.25
CA LYS A 40 -13.72 2.17 -0.17
C LYS A 40 -13.80 3.51 -0.90
N ILE A 41 -14.30 4.56 -0.24
CA ILE A 41 -14.27 5.94 -0.76
C ILE A 41 -12.82 6.38 -0.96
N PHE A 42 -11.97 6.20 0.05
CA PHE A 42 -10.54 6.53 -0.05
C PHE A 42 -9.88 5.78 -1.22
N SER A 43 -10.01 4.46 -1.27
CA SER A 43 -9.53 3.60 -2.37
C SER A 43 -10.01 4.05 -3.75
N PHE A 44 -11.30 4.39 -3.87
CA PHE A 44 -11.88 4.85 -5.13
C PHE A 44 -11.29 6.18 -5.58
N LEU A 45 -11.10 7.13 -4.65
CA LEU A 45 -10.47 8.41 -4.95
C LEU A 45 -9.01 8.23 -5.37
N VAL A 46 -8.24 7.41 -4.66
CA VAL A 46 -6.85 7.08 -5.04
C VAL A 46 -6.82 6.47 -6.44
N TRP A 47 -7.69 5.50 -6.74
CA TRP A 47 -7.81 4.91 -8.07
C TRP A 47 -8.15 5.95 -9.16
N MET A 48 -9.13 6.81 -8.90
CA MET A 48 -9.57 7.84 -9.84
C MET A 48 -8.45 8.84 -10.13
N ILE A 49 -7.73 9.30 -9.10
CA ILE A 49 -6.58 10.20 -9.27
C ILE A 49 -5.46 9.48 -10.02
N THR A 50 -5.21 8.19 -9.77
CA THR A 50 -4.25 7.40 -10.54
C THR A 50 -4.62 7.34 -12.01
N VAL A 51 -5.89 7.11 -12.36
CA VAL A 51 -6.35 7.13 -13.76
C VAL A 51 -6.04 8.48 -14.43
N PHE A 52 -6.30 9.59 -13.73
CA PHE A 52 -5.94 10.92 -14.22
C PHE A 52 -4.42 11.13 -14.33
N ALA A 53 -3.65 10.60 -13.39
CA ALA A 53 -2.19 10.65 -13.42
C ALA A 53 -1.61 9.86 -14.60
N VAL A 54 -2.09 8.63 -14.85
CA VAL A 54 -1.68 7.83 -16.02
C VAL A 54 -2.02 8.56 -17.32
N LYS A 55 -3.23 9.14 -17.44
CA LYS A 55 -3.60 9.99 -18.57
C LYS A 55 -2.67 11.21 -18.70
N ARG A 56 -2.32 11.86 -17.60
CA ARG A 56 -1.42 13.02 -17.60
C ARG A 56 -0.02 12.64 -18.03
N LEU A 57 0.52 11.53 -17.52
CA LEU A 57 1.83 10.99 -17.89
C LEU A 57 1.86 10.63 -19.36
N TRP A 58 0.82 9.94 -19.85
CA TRP A 58 0.67 9.65 -21.27
C TRP A 58 0.74 10.94 -22.13
N ASN A 59 0.05 12.01 -21.72
CA ASN A 59 0.12 13.30 -22.42
C ASN A 59 1.50 13.99 -22.36
N VAL A 60 2.35 13.65 -21.39
CA VAL A 60 3.73 14.16 -21.30
C VAL A 60 4.66 13.42 -22.27
N ILE A 61 4.42 12.12 -22.48
CA ILE A 61 5.34 11.23 -23.23
C ILE A 61 4.90 10.94 -24.66
N ARG A 62 3.63 11.22 -25.00
CA ARG A 62 3.06 10.98 -26.33
C ARG A 62 3.71 11.86 -27.42
N GLN A 63 3.64 11.41 -28.67
CA GLN A 63 4.09 12.23 -29.79
C GLN A 63 3.05 13.32 -30.14
N PRO A 64 3.47 14.45 -30.72
CA PRO A 64 2.57 15.54 -31.10
C PRO A 64 1.44 15.09 -32.04
N ASP A 65 1.77 14.23 -33.01
CA ASP A 65 0.86 13.72 -34.05
C ASP A 65 -0.13 12.67 -33.53
N ASP A 66 -0.05 12.31 -32.25
CA ASP A 66 -0.94 11.34 -31.66
C ASP A 66 -2.37 11.88 -31.49
N LYS A 67 -3.37 11.01 -31.66
CA LYS A 67 -4.78 11.37 -31.55
C LYS A 67 -5.18 11.74 -30.13
N LYS A 68 -6.16 12.64 -30.02
CA LYS A 68 -6.71 13.20 -28.77
C LYS A 68 -7.12 12.19 -27.69
N TYR A 69 -7.56 10.98 -28.06
CA TYR A 69 -8.08 9.95 -27.14
C TYR A 69 -7.20 8.70 -27.03
N ASN A 70 -5.92 8.82 -27.38
CA ASN A 70 -4.96 7.72 -27.34
C ASN A 70 -4.65 7.17 -25.93
N TYR A 71 -4.89 7.96 -24.88
CA TYR A 71 -4.70 7.54 -23.48
C TYR A 71 -5.62 6.38 -23.05
N VAL A 72 -6.63 6.02 -23.85
CA VAL A 72 -7.48 4.87 -23.59
C VAL A 72 -6.68 3.56 -23.64
N LEU A 73 -5.67 3.47 -24.51
CA LEU A 73 -4.85 2.26 -24.65
C LEU A 73 -4.14 1.88 -23.33
N PRO A 74 -3.30 2.75 -22.72
CA PRO A 74 -2.64 2.40 -21.46
C PRO A 74 -3.62 2.18 -20.31
N LEU A 75 -4.73 2.94 -20.24
CA LEU A 75 -5.74 2.72 -19.20
C LEU A 75 -6.46 1.37 -19.35
N MET A 76 -6.75 0.97 -20.59
CA MET A 76 -7.34 -0.33 -20.89
C MET A 76 -6.38 -1.44 -20.47
N LEU A 77 -5.13 -1.42 -20.94
CA LEU A 77 -4.14 -2.45 -20.60
C LEU A 77 -3.88 -2.52 -19.08
N TRP A 78 -3.83 -1.38 -18.39
CA TRP A 78 -3.65 -1.31 -16.94
C TRP A 78 -4.87 -1.83 -16.17
N GLY A 79 -6.08 -1.50 -16.61
CA GLY A 79 -7.32 -1.88 -15.97
C GLY A 79 -7.65 -3.37 -16.04
N PHE A 80 -7.06 -4.12 -16.97
CA PHE A 80 -7.22 -5.58 -17.07
C PHE A 80 -6.23 -6.38 -16.22
N ILE A 81 -5.29 -5.72 -15.54
CA ILE A 81 -4.32 -6.42 -14.66
C ILE A 81 -5.00 -6.77 -13.35
N GLN A 82 -5.04 -8.06 -13.02
CA GLN A 82 -5.79 -8.57 -11.88
C GLN A 82 -5.30 -7.98 -10.55
N THR A 83 -3.98 -7.92 -10.33
CA THR A 83 -3.44 -7.32 -9.11
C THR A 83 -3.76 -5.83 -9.00
N VAL A 84 -3.92 -5.09 -10.10
CA VAL A 84 -4.41 -3.70 -10.06
C VAL A 84 -5.83 -3.66 -9.52
N ILE A 85 -6.76 -4.44 -10.10
CA ILE A 85 -8.16 -4.49 -9.65
C ILE A 85 -8.25 -4.86 -8.17
N TRP A 86 -7.50 -5.88 -7.75
CA TRP A 86 -7.49 -6.35 -6.37
C TRP A 86 -6.87 -5.33 -5.40
N SER A 87 -5.72 -4.73 -5.73
CA SER A 87 -5.00 -3.88 -4.77
C SER A 87 -5.76 -2.60 -4.45
N TYR A 88 -6.37 -1.97 -5.45
CA TYR A 88 -7.16 -0.75 -5.24
C TYR A 88 -8.41 -1.02 -4.41
N THR A 89 -9.05 -2.18 -4.60
CA THR A 89 -10.24 -2.55 -3.81
C THR A 89 -9.91 -2.98 -2.37
N ASN A 90 -8.65 -3.33 -2.09
CA ASN A 90 -8.19 -3.82 -0.77
C ASN A 90 -7.37 -2.79 0.02
N ASN A 91 -7.34 -1.52 -0.41
CA ASN A 91 -6.71 -0.42 0.33
C ASN A 91 -5.25 -0.70 0.76
N ILE A 92 -4.45 -1.25 -0.16
CA ILE A 92 -3.05 -1.58 0.11
C ILE A 92 -2.18 -0.32 -0.05
N LEU A 93 -1.19 -0.15 0.85
CA LEU A 93 -0.23 0.98 0.86
C LEU A 93 0.41 1.27 -0.52
N ASP A 94 0.70 0.23 -1.28
CA ASP A 94 1.31 0.33 -2.62
C ASP A 94 0.48 1.15 -3.61
N THR A 95 -0.84 1.20 -3.45
CA THR A 95 -1.72 1.97 -4.36
C THR A 95 -1.56 3.48 -4.15
N PHE A 96 -1.50 3.93 -2.90
CA PHE A 96 -1.26 5.33 -2.56
C PHE A 96 0.17 5.75 -2.87
N MET A 97 1.16 4.92 -2.53
CA MET A 97 2.56 5.16 -2.90
C MET A 97 2.72 5.24 -4.42
N GLY A 98 2.15 4.28 -5.17
CA GLY A 98 2.23 4.25 -6.63
C GLY A 98 1.59 5.48 -7.30
N LEU A 99 0.52 6.04 -6.73
CA LEU A 99 -0.03 7.33 -7.16
C LEU A 99 0.99 8.46 -6.97
N ILE A 100 1.60 8.57 -5.78
CA ILE A 100 2.58 9.61 -5.48
C ILE A 100 3.81 9.48 -6.39
N ASP A 101 4.29 8.26 -6.61
CA ASP A 101 5.39 7.97 -7.53
C ASP A 101 5.07 8.40 -8.97
N LEU A 102 3.84 8.13 -9.44
CA LEU A 102 3.39 8.60 -10.75
C LEU A 102 3.43 10.13 -10.85
N LEU A 103 3.00 10.85 -9.82
CA LEU A 103 3.07 12.31 -9.78
C LEU A 103 4.52 12.82 -9.78
N ALA A 104 5.43 12.14 -9.09
CA ALA A 104 6.86 12.46 -9.11
C ALA A 104 7.43 12.27 -10.52
N ILE A 105 7.20 11.13 -11.17
CA ILE A 105 7.66 10.87 -12.54
C ILE A 105 7.07 11.85 -13.56
N ILE A 106 5.78 12.18 -13.46
CA ILE A 106 5.15 13.23 -14.29
C ILE A 106 5.90 14.54 -14.15
N THR A 107 6.25 14.92 -12.92
CA THR A 107 6.94 16.18 -12.62
C THR A 107 8.37 16.17 -13.18
N VAL A 108 9.12 15.08 -12.98
CA VAL A 108 10.48 14.89 -13.53
C VAL A 108 10.45 14.97 -15.06
N LEU A 109 9.64 14.15 -15.72
CA LEU A 109 9.61 14.12 -17.19
C LEU A 109 9.10 15.44 -17.77
N SER A 110 8.12 16.08 -17.13
CA SER A 110 7.67 17.42 -17.53
C SER A 110 8.78 18.47 -17.38
N ALA A 111 9.69 18.32 -16.42
CA ALA A 111 10.85 19.20 -16.27
C ALA A 111 11.87 18.98 -17.40
N LEU A 112 12.26 17.73 -17.62
CA LEU A 112 13.35 17.35 -18.52
C LEU A 112 12.97 17.51 -20.00
N LEU A 113 11.74 17.14 -20.38
CA LEU A 113 11.27 17.22 -21.77
C LEU A 113 10.94 18.66 -22.20
N SER A 114 10.37 19.48 -21.30
CA SER A 114 10.10 20.89 -21.61
C SER A 114 11.30 21.81 -21.46
N ASN A 115 12.33 21.36 -20.72
CA ASN A 115 13.50 22.14 -20.31
C ASN A 115 13.14 23.49 -19.63
N LYS A 116 11.95 23.58 -19.03
CA LYS A 116 11.44 24.79 -18.34
C LYS A 116 11.42 24.60 -16.84
N ASN A 117 12.09 25.51 -16.12
CA ASN A 117 12.23 25.50 -14.65
C ASN A 117 12.63 24.11 -14.13
N VAL A 118 13.72 23.58 -14.67
CA VAL A 118 14.14 22.19 -14.41
C VAL A 118 14.41 21.99 -12.92
N ASN A 119 15.28 22.82 -12.32
CA ASN A 119 15.67 22.66 -10.92
C ASN A 119 14.49 22.80 -9.96
N GLY A 120 13.60 23.79 -10.16
CA GLY A 120 12.43 23.97 -9.30
C GLY A 120 11.44 22.80 -9.38
N LYS A 121 11.21 22.25 -10.59
CA LYS A 121 10.38 21.05 -10.74
C LYS A 121 11.05 19.80 -10.19
N LEU A 122 12.38 19.67 -10.28
CA LEU A 122 13.10 18.56 -9.66
C LEU A 122 13.06 18.66 -8.13
N ALA A 123 13.14 19.86 -7.55
CA ALA A 123 12.95 20.05 -6.11
C ALA A 123 11.53 19.64 -5.68
N LEU A 124 10.49 20.05 -6.43
CA LEU A 124 9.12 19.61 -6.20
C LEU A 124 8.98 18.09 -6.33
N ALA A 125 9.59 17.48 -7.36
CA ALA A 125 9.59 16.04 -7.52
C ALA A 125 10.27 15.34 -6.34
N GLY A 126 11.37 15.89 -5.80
CA GLY A 126 12.01 15.40 -4.58
C GLY A 126 11.08 15.41 -3.36
N LEU A 127 10.28 16.48 -3.19
CA LEU A 127 9.27 16.53 -2.12
C LEU A 127 8.17 15.48 -2.31
N ILE A 128 7.67 15.30 -3.54
CA ILE A 128 6.68 14.27 -3.85
C ILE A 128 7.27 12.87 -3.61
N THR A 129 8.53 12.63 -4.01
CA THR A 129 9.24 11.38 -3.73
C THR A 129 9.42 11.13 -2.23
N PHE A 130 9.71 12.17 -1.45
CA PHE A 130 9.69 12.06 0.01
C PHE A 130 8.34 11.54 0.52
N CYS A 131 7.21 12.05 0.01
CA CYS A 131 5.89 11.55 0.39
C CYS A 131 5.68 10.06 0.02
N ALA A 132 6.22 9.59 -1.11
CA ALA A 132 6.15 8.17 -1.49
C ALA A 132 6.95 7.31 -0.51
N ILE A 133 8.19 7.72 -0.20
CA ILE A 133 9.03 7.05 0.81
C ILE A 133 8.33 7.07 2.17
N PHE A 134 7.74 8.19 2.55
CA PHE A 134 7.03 8.37 3.81
C PHE A 134 5.63 7.72 3.85
N THR A 135 5.23 7.02 2.78
CA THR A 135 4.04 6.15 2.75
C THR A 135 4.38 4.71 3.13
N LYS A 136 5.42 4.14 2.54
CA LYS A 136 5.72 2.70 2.69
C LYS A 136 7.19 2.39 2.94
N GLY A 137 8.09 3.28 2.55
CA GLY A 137 9.53 3.15 2.77
C GLY A 137 10.37 3.22 1.48
N PRO A 138 11.57 2.63 1.48
CA PRO A 138 12.53 2.71 0.39
C PRO A 138 12.02 2.41 -1.03
N PRO A 139 11.03 1.50 -1.26
CA PRO A 139 10.52 1.25 -2.61
C PRO A 139 9.98 2.50 -3.33
N GLY A 140 9.50 3.52 -2.61
CA GLY A 140 9.04 4.79 -3.19
C GLY A 140 10.16 5.74 -3.64
N ALA A 141 11.44 5.35 -3.51
CA ALA A 141 12.57 6.23 -3.85
C ALA A 141 12.99 6.19 -5.32
N PHE A 142 12.46 5.25 -6.12
CA PHE A 142 12.89 5.06 -7.51
C PHE A 142 12.76 6.29 -8.43
N PRO A 143 11.84 7.27 -8.21
CA PRO A 143 11.78 8.45 -9.06
C PRO A 143 13.09 9.28 -9.08
N ILE A 144 13.94 9.15 -8.04
CA ILE A 144 15.27 9.77 -8.00
C ILE A 144 16.17 9.28 -9.14
N ALA A 145 15.97 8.06 -9.64
CA ALA A 145 16.74 7.52 -10.76
C ALA A 145 16.34 8.12 -12.12
N ALA A 146 15.13 8.66 -12.24
CA ALA A 146 14.56 9.08 -13.53
C ALA A 146 15.40 10.13 -14.30
N PRO A 147 16.01 11.16 -13.67
CA PRO A 147 16.90 12.09 -14.37
C PRO A 147 18.14 11.42 -14.97
N ILE A 148 18.78 10.49 -14.23
CA ILE A 148 19.92 9.71 -14.74
C ILE A 148 19.48 8.86 -15.93
N LEU A 149 18.37 8.14 -15.81
CA LEU A 149 17.83 7.29 -16.88
C LEU A 149 17.47 8.09 -18.13
N TYR A 150 16.87 9.28 -17.96
CA TYR A 150 16.61 10.20 -19.07
C TYR A 150 17.90 10.57 -19.79
N HIS A 151 18.93 10.93 -19.04
CA HIS A 151 20.21 11.34 -19.61
C HIS A 151 20.99 10.17 -20.26
N ILE A 152 20.87 8.94 -19.75
CA ILE A 152 21.42 7.74 -20.41
C ILE A 152 20.82 7.55 -21.82
N ILE A 153 19.52 7.82 -21.98
CA ILE A 153 18.80 7.60 -23.24
C ILE A 153 18.94 8.77 -24.23
N TYR A 154 18.83 10.00 -23.74
CA TYR A 154 18.74 11.19 -24.59
C TYR A 154 20.05 11.95 -24.76
N THR A 155 21.07 11.70 -23.92
CA THR A 155 22.38 12.36 -24.03
C THR A 155 23.51 11.35 -24.18
N LYS A 156 24.46 11.62 -25.08
CA LYS A 156 25.62 10.76 -25.30
C LYS A 156 26.79 11.20 -24.40
N GLY A 157 27.50 10.21 -23.85
CA GLY A 157 28.77 10.39 -23.14
C GLY A 157 28.65 10.80 -21.67
N LEU A 158 29.81 10.87 -21.00
CA LEU A 158 29.93 11.08 -19.54
C LEU A 158 29.34 12.42 -19.07
N LYS A 159 29.39 13.48 -19.87
CA LYS A 159 28.81 14.80 -19.53
C LYS A 159 27.29 14.73 -19.36
N GLY A 160 26.60 13.91 -20.16
CA GLY A 160 25.16 13.70 -20.04
C GLY A 160 24.80 13.00 -18.75
N ILE A 161 25.51 11.91 -18.43
CA ILE A 161 25.35 11.16 -17.19
C ILE A 161 25.62 12.05 -15.97
N GLY A 162 26.70 12.84 -15.99
CA GLY A 162 27.01 13.80 -14.90
C GLY A 162 25.90 14.82 -14.66
N LYS A 163 25.26 15.32 -15.72
CA LYS A 163 24.07 16.18 -15.61
C LYS A 163 22.89 15.45 -14.97
N GLY A 164 22.63 14.21 -15.38
CA GLY A 164 21.61 13.37 -14.76
C GLY A 164 21.85 13.13 -13.27
N ILE A 165 23.10 12.84 -12.88
CA ILE A 165 23.49 12.68 -11.48
C ILE A 165 23.24 13.97 -10.71
N ALA A 166 23.70 15.12 -11.21
CA ALA A 166 23.48 16.42 -10.54
C ALA A 166 21.98 16.71 -10.34
N GLN A 167 21.14 16.38 -11.32
CA GLN A 167 19.69 16.54 -11.24
C GLN A 167 19.04 15.58 -10.23
N SER A 168 19.47 14.32 -10.18
CA SER A 168 19.05 13.37 -9.14
C SER A 168 19.49 13.82 -7.75
N MET A 169 20.67 14.43 -7.62
CA MET A 169 21.15 14.98 -6.35
C MET A 169 20.29 16.14 -5.84
N ILE A 170 19.67 16.95 -6.72
CA ILE A 170 18.69 17.97 -6.30
C ILE A 170 17.49 17.30 -5.62
N MET A 171 16.93 16.24 -6.23
CA MET A 171 15.81 15.50 -5.64
C MET A 171 16.20 14.87 -4.30
N LEU A 172 17.38 14.22 -4.25
CA LEU A 172 17.90 13.59 -3.03
C LEU A 172 18.13 14.61 -1.92
N ALA A 173 18.69 15.78 -2.24
CA ALA A 173 18.92 16.84 -1.27
C ALA A 173 17.61 17.33 -0.63
N VAL A 174 16.53 17.43 -1.41
CA VAL A 174 15.20 17.75 -0.86
C VAL A 174 14.69 16.65 0.06
N VAL A 175 14.76 15.39 -0.37
CA VAL A 175 14.34 14.24 0.46
C VAL A 175 15.09 14.22 1.79
N VAL A 176 16.43 14.31 1.74
CA VAL A 176 17.29 14.34 2.93
C VAL A 176 17.00 15.57 3.79
N GLY A 177 16.86 16.75 3.17
CA GLY A 177 16.54 17.98 3.89
C GLY A 177 15.23 17.90 4.66
N VAL A 178 14.18 17.31 4.08
CA VAL A 178 12.90 17.11 4.78
C VAL A 178 13.07 16.13 5.94
N TYR A 179 13.80 15.02 5.76
CA TYR A 179 14.10 14.11 6.87
C TYR A 179 14.89 14.80 7.99
N VAL A 180 15.90 15.61 7.67
CA VAL A 180 16.68 16.38 8.66
C VAL A 180 15.78 17.32 9.46
N ILE A 181 14.85 18.01 8.80
CA ILE A 181 13.85 18.87 9.46
C ILE A 181 12.96 18.04 10.38
N LEU A 182 12.44 16.90 9.92
CA LEU A 182 11.59 16.03 10.74
C LEU A 182 12.31 15.47 11.96
N MET A 183 13.60 15.15 11.83
CA MET A 183 14.41 14.66 12.95
C MET A 183 14.63 15.72 14.05
N GLN A 184 14.34 17.00 13.80
CA GLN A 184 14.33 18.04 14.84
C GLN A 184 13.07 18.00 15.72
N TYR A 185 12.02 17.29 15.29
CA TYR A 185 10.78 17.13 16.03
C TYR A 185 10.77 15.76 16.73
N GLU A 186 10.86 15.76 18.06
CA GLU A 186 11.08 14.55 18.87
C GLU A 186 10.10 13.40 18.54
N PRO A 187 8.77 13.62 18.43
CA PRO A 187 7.86 12.53 18.10
C PRO A 187 8.12 11.93 16.71
N ALA A 188 8.48 12.76 15.73
CA ALA A 188 8.84 12.28 14.40
C ALA A 188 10.15 11.50 14.40
N ALA A 189 11.17 12.02 15.09
CA ALA A 189 12.46 11.34 15.23
C ALA A 189 12.29 9.96 15.88
N ALA A 190 11.52 9.87 16.96
CA ALA A 190 11.24 8.61 17.64
C ALA A 190 10.51 7.61 16.72
N SER A 191 9.49 8.07 15.98
CA SER A 191 8.75 7.25 15.01
C SER A 191 9.65 6.71 13.90
N ILE A 192 10.47 7.58 13.29
CA ILE A 192 11.38 7.21 12.21
C ILE A 192 12.44 6.22 12.73
N ASN A 193 13.04 6.46 13.89
CA ASN A 193 14.05 5.57 14.45
C ASN A 193 13.48 4.18 14.75
N ARG A 194 12.27 4.08 15.31
CA ARG A 194 11.60 2.79 15.53
C ARG A 194 11.34 2.06 14.22
N TYR A 195 10.84 2.76 13.19
CA TYR A 195 10.65 2.17 11.85
C TYR A 195 11.97 1.67 11.25
N MET A 196 13.04 2.46 11.31
CA MET A 196 14.35 2.05 10.76
C MET A 196 14.90 0.81 11.48
N GLY A 197 14.80 0.75 12.82
CA GLY A 197 15.28 -0.38 13.61
C GLY A 197 14.43 -1.65 13.49
N GLN A 198 13.10 -1.53 13.40
CA GLN A 198 12.20 -2.71 13.35
C GLN A 198 11.96 -3.20 11.92
N GLN A 199 11.90 -2.30 10.95
CA GLN A 199 11.57 -2.64 9.57
C GLN A 199 12.83 -2.78 8.71
N LEU A 200 13.70 -1.76 8.69
CA LEU A 200 14.76 -1.69 7.69
C LEU A 200 15.96 -2.58 8.05
N SER A 201 16.55 -2.41 9.25
CA SER A 201 17.71 -3.21 9.67
C SER A 201 17.34 -4.70 9.81
N ALA A 202 16.23 -5.02 10.47
CA ALA A 202 15.78 -6.41 10.63
C ALA A 202 15.49 -7.12 9.29
N ALA A 203 14.99 -6.40 8.28
CA ALA A 203 14.79 -6.96 6.94
C ALA A 203 16.12 -7.22 6.21
N LEU A 204 17.09 -6.32 6.34
CA LEU A 204 18.42 -6.47 5.73
C LEU A 204 19.24 -7.59 6.38
N GLU A 205 19.06 -7.81 7.69
CA GLU A 205 19.68 -8.91 8.44
C GLU A 205 19.05 -10.29 8.17
N GLY A 206 18.01 -10.37 7.33
CA GLY A 206 17.34 -11.63 6.99
C GLY A 206 16.50 -12.23 8.13
N LYS A 207 16.22 -11.46 9.18
CA LYS A 207 15.46 -11.89 10.38
C LYS A 207 13.94 -11.88 10.19
N ARG A 208 13.44 -11.56 8.99
CA ARG A 208 12.00 -11.49 8.67
C ARG A 208 11.59 -12.61 7.72
N GLU A 209 10.28 -12.90 7.71
CA GLU A 209 9.65 -13.96 6.91
C GLU A 209 10.28 -14.14 5.52
N ILE A 210 10.80 -15.34 5.28
CA ILE A 210 11.39 -15.75 4.01
C ILE A 210 10.23 -16.24 3.14
N THR A 211 10.00 -15.61 1.98
CA THR A 211 9.11 -16.23 0.98
C THR A 211 9.83 -17.44 0.39
N GLY A 212 9.50 -18.62 0.90
CA GLY A 212 10.05 -19.89 0.43
C GLY A 212 9.54 -20.21 -0.98
N GLY A 213 10.44 -20.22 -1.96
CA GLY A 213 10.16 -20.61 -3.33
C GLY A 213 11.45 -20.89 -4.09
N SER A 214 11.41 -21.78 -5.08
CA SER A 214 12.59 -22.21 -5.84
C SER A 214 13.30 -21.09 -6.59
N LEU A 215 12.60 -19.99 -6.90
CA LEU A 215 13.13 -18.81 -7.58
C LEU A 215 13.75 -17.77 -6.61
N GLY A 216 13.56 -17.92 -5.30
CA GLY A 216 14.06 -16.99 -4.29
C GLY A 216 13.78 -15.52 -4.62
N ARG A 217 14.84 -14.69 -4.65
CA ARG A 217 14.77 -13.25 -4.91
C ARG A 217 14.32 -12.88 -6.33
N PHE A 218 14.29 -13.81 -7.28
CA PHE A 218 13.86 -13.59 -8.66
C PHE A 218 12.36 -13.82 -8.88
N ALA A 219 11.63 -14.31 -7.86
CA ALA A 219 10.19 -14.57 -7.96
C ALA A 219 9.39 -13.32 -8.36
N ILE A 220 9.86 -12.11 -8.03
CA ILE A 220 9.21 -10.87 -8.42
C ILE A 220 9.06 -10.71 -9.95
N PHE A 221 10.01 -11.24 -10.74
CA PHE A 221 9.90 -11.20 -12.20
C PHE A 221 8.89 -12.20 -12.75
N SER A 222 8.78 -13.38 -12.13
CA SER A 222 7.73 -14.32 -12.55
C SER A 222 6.35 -13.77 -12.21
N PHE A 223 6.18 -13.14 -11.04
CA PHE A 223 4.95 -12.40 -10.72
C PHE A 223 4.68 -11.32 -11.75
N LEU A 224 5.67 -10.51 -12.13
CA LEU A 224 5.50 -9.47 -13.14
C LEU A 224 5.02 -10.05 -14.49
N LEU A 225 5.65 -11.12 -14.96
CA LEU A 225 5.27 -11.75 -16.24
C LEU A 225 3.83 -12.25 -16.20
N VAL A 226 3.43 -12.91 -15.10
CA VAL A 226 2.06 -13.42 -14.91
C VAL A 226 1.05 -12.26 -14.88
N GLU A 227 1.33 -11.21 -14.12
CA GLU A 227 0.44 -10.04 -14.03
C GLU A 227 0.30 -9.30 -15.36
N MET A 228 1.33 -9.33 -16.22
CA MET A 228 1.31 -8.68 -17.53
C MET A 228 0.64 -9.52 -18.62
N ILE A 229 0.28 -10.80 -18.37
CA ILE A 229 -0.38 -11.67 -19.36
C ILE A 229 -1.60 -11.00 -20.02
N PRO A 230 -2.58 -10.43 -19.28
CA PRO A 230 -3.74 -9.79 -19.91
C PRO A 230 -3.34 -8.66 -20.87
N ALA A 231 -2.37 -7.84 -20.50
CA ALA A 231 -1.87 -6.76 -21.33
C ALA A 231 -1.16 -7.29 -22.59
N PHE A 232 -0.39 -8.38 -22.47
CA PHE A 232 0.25 -9.04 -23.61
C PHE A 232 -0.77 -9.67 -24.56
N VAL A 233 -1.80 -10.35 -24.05
CA VAL A 233 -2.86 -10.96 -24.87
C VAL A 233 -3.59 -9.90 -25.69
N ILE A 234 -3.99 -8.78 -25.06
CA ILE A 234 -4.66 -7.67 -25.77
C ILE A 234 -3.71 -7.06 -26.82
N SER A 235 -2.44 -6.90 -26.48
CA SER A 235 -1.42 -6.37 -27.39
C SER A 235 -1.21 -7.27 -28.61
N ILE A 236 -1.11 -8.59 -28.41
CA ILE A 236 -1.01 -9.58 -29.49
C ILE A 236 -2.26 -9.53 -30.37
N LEU A 237 -3.46 -9.44 -29.77
CA LEU A 237 -4.70 -9.31 -30.53
C LEU A 237 -4.70 -8.06 -31.42
N ILE A 238 -4.27 -6.91 -30.91
CA ILE A 238 -4.14 -5.68 -31.71
C ILE A 238 -3.17 -5.87 -32.88
N LEU A 239 -2.03 -6.53 -32.68
CA LEU A 239 -1.05 -6.82 -33.72
C LEU A 239 -1.62 -7.76 -34.79
N VAL A 240 -2.32 -8.83 -34.39
CA VAL A 240 -2.98 -9.78 -35.31
C VAL A 240 -4.05 -9.07 -36.13
N LEU A 241 -4.91 -8.28 -35.49
CA LEU A 241 -5.95 -7.50 -36.18
C LEU A 241 -5.35 -6.49 -37.15
N ASN A 242 -4.24 -5.84 -36.78
CA ASN A 242 -3.53 -4.93 -37.68
C ASN A 242 -2.96 -5.67 -38.91
N LYS A 243 -2.35 -6.86 -38.71
CA LYS A 243 -1.82 -7.70 -39.79
C LYS A 243 -2.91 -8.15 -40.75
N ILE A 244 -4.06 -8.61 -40.23
CA ILE A 244 -5.24 -8.96 -41.04
C ILE A 244 -5.74 -7.72 -41.81
N ALA A 245 -5.66 -6.55 -41.20
CA ALA A 245 -6.07 -5.31 -41.83
C ALA A 245 -5.11 -4.82 -42.94
N ARG A 246 -3.92 -5.40 -43.10
CA ARG A 246 -2.89 -5.03 -44.12
C ARG A 246 -2.57 -3.53 -44.17
N TYR A 247 -2.72 -2.81 -43.06
CA TYR A 247 -2.53 -1.37 -43.01
C TYR A 247 -1.09 -1.03 -42.64
N LYS A 248 -0.43 -0.16 -43.42
CA LYS A 248 0.89 0.37 -43.06
C LYS A 248 0.69 1.55 -42.11
N SER A 249 1.25 1.47 -40.91
CA SER A 249 1.25 2.59 -39.98
C SER A 249 2.00 3.79 -40.57
N VAL A 250 1.38 4.96 -40.51
CA VAL A 250 2.04 6.25 -40.82
C VAL A 250 2.73 6.81 -39.57
N ILE A 251 2.29 6.41 -38.37
CA ILE A 251 2.84 6.87 -37.10
C ILE A 251 4.14 6.11 -36.81
N THR A 252 5.21 6.87 -36.56
CA THR A 252 6.51 6.34 -36.14
C THR A 252 6.54 6.13 -34.63
N THR A 253 7.29 5.13 -34.16
CA THR A 253 7.47 4.86 -32.73
C THR A 253 8.76 5.51 -32.23
N ASP A 254 8.68 6.38 -31.21
CA ASP A 254 9.87 6.83 -30.48
C ASP A 254 10.41 5.70 -29.56
N LYS A 255 11.36 4.94 -30.08
CA LYS A 255 12.03 3.86 -29.35
C LYS A 255 12.75 4.36 -28.10
N ARG A 256 13.24 5.62 -28.08
CA ARG A 256 13.94 6.18 -26.91
C ARG A 256 12.98 6.34 -25.74
N MET A 257 11.78 6.87 -26.00
CA MET A 257 10.76 7.00 -24.97
C MET A 257 10.31 5.65 -24.41
N ILE A 258 10.16 4.62 -25.26
CA ILE A 258 9.85 3.25 -24.80
C ILE A 258 10.92 2.76 -23.83
N TRP A 259 12.19 2.86 -24.21
CA TRP A 259 13.30 2.41 -23.36
C TRP A 259 13.40 3.21 -22.06
N LEU A 260 13.20 4.53 -22.11
CA LEU A 260 13.19 5.36 -20.90
C LEU A 260 12.11 4.89 -19.92
N ILE A 261 10.87 4.73 -20.39
CA ILE A 261 9.75 4.32 -19.54
C ILE A 261 9.95 2.89 -19.02
N LEU A 262 10.49 1.98 -19.85
CA LEU A 262 10.81 0.62 -19.42
C LEU A 262 11.92 0.59 -18.36
N LEU A 263 12.96 1.43 -18.49
CA LEU A 263 14.01 1.55 -17.47
C LEU A 263 13.47 2.15 -16.17
N ILE A 264 12.54 3.10 -16.24
CA ILE A 264 11.83 3.60 -15.05
C ILE A 264 11.03 2.46 -14.40
N ALA A 265 10.31 1.66 -15.18
CA ALA A 265 9.58 0.50 -14.68
C ALA A 265 10.51 -0.50 -13.96
N LEU A 266 11.66 -0.79 -14.55
CA LEU A 266 12.69 -1.66 -13.97
C LEU A 266 13.31 -1.06 -12.71
N SER A 267 13.55 0.26 -12.67
CA SER A 267 14.05 0.90 -11.44
C SER A 267 13.06 0.84 -10.27
N ALA A 268 11.76 0.73 -10.56
CA ALA A 268 10.73 0.56 -9.54
C ALA A 268 10.61 -0.89 -9.05
N SER A 269 10.82 -1.89 -9.93
CA SER A 269 10.61 -3.30 -9.60
C SER A 269 11.88 -4.05 -9.18
N ALA A 270 13.02 -3.79 -9.81
CA ALA A 270 14.26 -4.53 -9.57
C ALA A 270 14.80 -4.39 -8.13
N PRO A 271 14.76 -3.22 -7.46
CA PRO A 271 15.22 -3.10 -6.08
C PRO A 271 14.42 -3.95 -5.08
N ILE A 272 13.18 -4.34 -5.41
CA ILE A 272 12.35 -5.22 -4.57
C ILE A 272 13.03 -6.58 -4.37
N MET A 273 13.90 -7.00 -5.32
CA MET A 273 14.68 -8.23 -5.23
C MET A 273 15.63 -8.28 -4.03
N LEU A 274 15.99 -7.13 -3.45
CA LEU A 274 16.82 -7.08 -2.24
C LEU A 274 16.09 -7.71 -1.03
N SER A 275 14.76 -7.70 -1.05
CA SER A 275 13.92 -8.30 -0.01
C SER A 275 13.62 -9.77 -0.31
N LEU A 276 13.65 -10.60 0.74
CA LEU A 276 13.16 -11.98 0.72
C LEU A 276 11.63 -12.07 0.81
N LYS A 277 10.95 -10.99 1.23
CA LYS A 277 9.49 -10.86 1.23
C LYS A 277 9.06 -10.33 -0.13
N GLN A 278 8.41 -11.15 -0.96
CA GLN A 278 7.97 -10.79 -2.31
C GLN A 278 6.52 -11.22 -2.54
N ARG A 279 5.68 -10.30 -3.03
CA ARG A 279 4.27 -10.54 -3.39
C ARG A 279 3.93 -9.75 -4.65
N SER A 280 2.95 -10.22 -5.43
CA SER A 280 2.57 -9.58 -6.70
C SER A 280 2.18 -8.10 -6.54
N PHE A 281 1.48 -7.75 -5.45
CA PHE A 281 1.05 -6.37 -5.20
C PHE A 281 2.19 -5.39 -4.90
N TYR A 282 3.42 -5.84 -4.64
CA TYR A 282 4.58 -4.95 -4.58
C TYR A 282 4.97 -4.36 -5.94
N LEU A 283 4.46 -4.94 -7.04
CA LEU A 283 4.67 -4.43 -8.39
C LEU A 283 3.72 -3.28 -8.75
N ILE A 284 2.70 -2.99 -7.94
CA ILE A 284 1.70 -1.94 -8.23
C ILE A 284 2.33 -0.59 -8.62
N PRO A 285 3.39 -0.08 -7.95
CA PRO A 285 4.04 1.16 -8.36
C PRO A 285 4.72 1.06 -9.73
N SER A 286 5.22 -0.12 -10.11
CA SER A 286 5.96 -0.35 -11.36
C SER A 286 5.06 -0.64 -12.58
N ILE A 287 3.92 -1.30 -12.37
CA ILE A 287 3.00 -1.77 -13.42
C ILE A 287 2.56 -0.66 -14.39
N PRO A 288 2.17 0.56 -13.96
CA PRO A 288 1.80 1.64 -14.87
C PRO A 288 2.88 1.93 -15.92
N TYR A 289 4.16 1.87 -15.55
CA TYR A 289 5.27 2.15 -16.46
C TYR A 289 5.49 1.01 -17.47
N TYR A 290 5.40 -0.26 -17.03
CA TYR A 290 5.44 -1.39 -17.96
C TYR A 290 4.30 -1.31 -19.00
N VAL A 291 3.10 -0.99 -18.54
CA VAL A 291 1.94 -0.80 -19.40
C VAL A 291 2.12 0.37 -20.36
N LEU A 292 2.67 1.50 -19.89
CA LEU A 292 2.93 2.66 -20.74
C LEU A 292 3.99 2.36 -21.82
N ALA A 293 5.07 1.66 -21.48
CA ALA A 293 6.09 1.24 -22.44
C ALA A 293 5.49 0.31 -23.52
N LEU A 294 4.69 -0.68 -23.10
CA LEU A 294 3.96 -1.57 -24.01
C LEU A 294 2.95 -0.79 -24.87
N SER A 295 2.25 0.18 -24.28
CA SER A 295 1.29 1.02 -24.99
C SER A 295 1.95 1.87 -26.06
N LEU A 296 3.10 2.49 -25.77
CA LEU A 296 3.87 3.25 -26.76
C LEU A 296 4.33 2.38 -27.93
N PHE A 297 4.69 1.12 -27.67
CA PHE A 297 5.04 0.15 -28.72
C PHE A 297 3.84 -0.24 -29.58
N ILE A 298 2.69 -0.52 -28.95
CA ILE A 298 1.48 -1.02 -29.64
C ILE A 298 0.66 0.11 -30.28
N TYR A 299 0.86 1.35 -29.85
CA TYR A 299 0.06 2.50 -30.23
C TYR A 299 -0.14 2.69 -31.75
N PRO A 300 0.89 2.59 -32.62
CA PRO A 300 0.70 2.75 -34.05
C PRO A 300 -0.26 1.70 -34.64
N TYR A 301 -0.22 0.47 -34.13
CA TYR A 301 -1.11 -0.62 -34.54
C TYR A 301 -2.53 -0.42 -34.02
N PHE A 302 -2.66 0.06 -32.78
CA PHE A 302 -3.94 0.37 -32.15
C PHE A 302 -4.72 1.44 -32.93
N ILE A 303 -4.04 2.51 -33.37
CA ILE A 303 -4.67 3.56 -34.18
C ILE A 303 -5.17 3.04 -35.52
N ASN A 304 -4.39 2.20 -36.20
CA ASN A 304 -4.80 1.62 -37.49
C ASN A 304 -6.05 0.76 -37.37
N VAL A 305 -6.15 -0.04 -36.29
CA VAL A 305 -7.35 -0.86 -36.03
C VAL A 305 -8.55 0.03 -35.72
N THR A 306 -8.39 1.04 -34.87
CA THR A 306 -9.49 1.92 -34.46
C THR A 306 -10.00 2.83 -35.58
N ASP A 307 -9.14 3.23 -36.53
CA ASP A 307 -9.58 4.00 -37.71
C ASP A 307 -10.39 3.19 -38.71
N ARG A 308 -9.97 1.96 -38.99
CA ARG A 308 -10.64 1.11 -39.95
C ARG A 308 -12.03 0.71 -39.49
N TRP A 309 -12.18 0.45 -38.20
CA TRP A 309 -13.43 -0.02 -37.59
C TRP A 309 -14.20 1.13 -36.97
N ARG A 310 -14.20 2.30 -37.63
CA ARG A 310 -14.94 3.48 -37.17
C ARG A 310 -16.43 3.17 -37.16
N ILE A 311 -16.95 2.94 -35.97
CA ILE A 311 -18.35 2.60 -35.74
C ILE A 311 -19.21 3.82 -36.10
N SER A 312 -20.29 3.62 -36.87
CA SER A 312 -21.22 4.71 -37.20
C SER A 312 -21.83 5.31 -35.93
N GLY A 313 -22.12 6.61 -35.92
CA GLY A 313 -22.64 7.30 -34.72
C GLY A 313 -23.87 6.64 -34.11
N LYS A 314 -24.77 6.10 -34.93
CA LYS A 314 -25.96 5.36 -34.46
C LYS A 314 -25.62 4.05 -33.75
N LYS A 315 -24.63 3.30 -34.25
CA LYS A 315 -24.15 2.06 -33.60
C LYS A 315 -23.37 2.37 -32.33
N LEU A 316 -22.58 3.45 -32.34
CA LEU A 316 -21.84 3.92 -31.18
C LEU A 316 -22.77 4.39 -30.05
N ASN A 317 -23.84 5.12 -30.37
CA ASN A 317 -24.85 5.52 -29.38
C ASN A 317 -25.56 4.31 -28.75
N ARG A 318 -25.90 3.29 -29.56
CA ARG A 318 -26.46 2.03 -29.04
C ARG A 318 -25.48 1.30 -28.13
N PHE A 319 -24.20 1.28 -28.49
CA PHE A 319 -23.15 0.71 -27.65
C PHE A 319 -23.00 1.49 -26.33
N HIS A 320 -22.96 2.82 -26.37
CA HIS A 320 -22.92 3.66 -25.17
C HIS A 320 -24.14 3.45 -24.28
N LEU A 321 -25.34 3.34 -24.87
CA LEU A 321 -26.56 3.04 -24.12
C LEU A 321 -26.49 1.65 -23.47
N ALA A 322 -26.00 0.63 -24.18
CA ALA A 322 -25.83 -0.71 -23.64
C ALA A 322 -24.79 -0.75 -22.51
N VAL A 323 -23.66 -0.05 -22.66
CA VAL A 323 -22.64 0.09 -21.62
C VAL A 323 -23.20 0.84 -20.42
N PHE A 324 -23.96 1.92 -20.64
CA PHE A 324 -24.61 2.68 -19.57
C PHE A 324 -25.64 1.81 -18.82
N ALA A 325 -26.48 1.07 -19.55
CA ALA A 325 -27.43 0.14 -18.96
C ALA A 325 -26.72 -0.96 -18.15
N ALA A 326 -25.66 -1.55 -18.69
CA ALA A 326 -24.84 -2.53 -17.98
C ALA A 326 -24.19 -1.94 -16.72
N PHE A 327 -23.69 -0.70 -16.80
CA PHE A 327 -23.12 0.01 -15.67
C PHE A 327 -24.17 0.29 -14.59
N VAL A 328 -25.37 0.76 -14.95
CA VAL A 328 -26.48 0.98 -14.01
C VAL A 328 -26.91 -0.34 -13.37
N SER A 329 -27.06 -1.41 -14.16
CA SER A 329 -27.37 -2.75 -13.64
C SER A 329 -26.30 -3.27 -12.68
N LEU A 330 -25.03 -3.08 -13.02
CA LEU A 330 -23.91 -3.46 -12.14
C LEU A 330 -23.90 -2.61 -10.88
N ALA A 331 -24.12 -1.29 -10.97
CA ALA A 331 -24.21 -0.39 -9.83
C ALA A 331 -25.37 -0.78 -8.91
N PHE A 332 -26.53 -1.14 -9.48
CA PHE A 332 -27.67 -1.66 -8.72
C PHE A 332 -27.34 -3.00 -8.04
N TYR A 333 -26.74 -3.95 -8.77
CA TYR A 333 -26.30 -5.23 -8.22
C TYR A 333 -25.30 -5.05 -7.07
N LEU A 334 -24.27 -4.23 -7.26
CA LEU A 334 -23.25 -3.95 -6.24
C LEU A 334 -23.84 -3.17 -5.06
N GLY A 335 -24.76 -2.23 -5.32
CA GLY A 335 -25.50 -1.52 -4.28
C GLY A 335 -26.29 -2.46 -3.38
N ASN A 336 -26.94 -3.47 -3.95
CA ASN A 336 -27.63 -4.52 -3.19
C ASN A 336 -26.69 -5.42 -2.38
N LYS A 337 -25.39 -5.45 -2.72
CA LYS A 337 -24.34 -6.17 -1.98
C LYS A 337 -23.61 -5.29 -0.97
N ALA A 338 -23.86 -3.99 -0.95
CA ALA A 338 -23.20 -3.07 -0.04
C ALA A 338 -23.52 -3.42 1.43
N GLY A 339 -22.48 -3.48 2.27
CA GLY A 339 -22.61 -3.81 3.69
C GLY A 339 -22.80 -5.30 4.00
N GLN A 340 -22.93 -6.16 2.99
CA GLN A 340 -22.98 -7.62 3.22
C GLN A 340 -21.58 -8.15 3.54
N PRO A 341 -21.39 -8.86 4.67
CA PRO A 341 -20.11 -9.48 4.96
C PRO A 341 -19.79 -10.53 3.89
N GLY A 342 -18.52 -10.57 3.49
CA GLY A 342 -18.01 -11.44 2.42
C GLY A 342 -17.82 -12.88 2.88
N ARG A 343 -16.64 -13.46 2.61
CA ARG A 343 -16.35 -14.86 2.96
C ARG A 343 -16.49 -15.15 4.47
N ASP A 344 -16.23 -14.16 5.31
CA ASP A 344 -16.18 -14.30 6.78
C ASP A 344 -17.54 -13.95 7.43
N LYS A 345 -18.66 -14.23 6.74
CA LYS A 345 -20.01 -13.85 7.19
C LYS A 345 -20.37 -14.41 8.56
N GLU A 346 -20.08 -15.68 8.79
CA GLU A 346 -20.39 -16.35 10.06
C GLU A 346 -19.60 -15.74 11.22
N MET A 347 -18.29 -15.59 11.06
CA MET A 347 -17.42 -14.93 12.04
C MET A 347 -17.88 -13.50 12.34
N ILE A 348 -18.17 -12.69 11.32
CA ILE A 348 -18.65 -11.31 11.53
C ILE A 348 -20.00 -11.30 12.23
N HIS A 349 -20.89 -12.25 11.93
CA HIS A 349 -22.19 -12.33 12.59
C HIS A 349 -22.05 -12.62 14.09
N GLU A 350 -21.24 -13.61 14.46
CA GLU A 350 -21.02 -13.96 15.86
C GLU A 350 -20.22 -12.87 16.61
N ILE A 351 -19.20 -12.27 16.00
CA ILE A 351 -18.47 -11.14 16.60
C ILE A 351 -19.44 -9.99 16.92
N LYS A 352 -20.39 -9.68 16.03
CA LYS A 352 -21.41 -8.66 16.28
C LYS A 352 -22.39 -9.04 17.40
N GLN A 353 -22.54 -10.32 17.74
CA GLN A 353 -23.34 -10.72 18.91
C GLN A 353 -22.58 -10.45 20.22
N LEU A 354 -21.24 -10.44 20.19
CA LEU A 354 -20.42 -10.16 21.39
C LEU A 354 -20.68 -8.77 21.98
N THR A 355 -21.07 -7.75 21.19
CA THR A 355 -21.37 -6.40 21.71
C THR A 355 -22.55 -6.38 22.68
N ALA A 356 -23.46 -7.36 22.60
CA ALA A 356 -24.59 -7.45 23.52
C ALA A 356 -24.17 -7.91 24.93
N ILE A 357 -22.99 -8.53 25.04
CA ILE A 357 -22.52 -9.21 26.26
C ILE A 357 -21.30 -8.51 26.85
N ILE A 358 -20.38 -8.10 25.98
CA ILE A 358 -19.15 -7.40 26.33
C ILE A 358 -19.31 -5.94 25.88
N PRO A 359 -19.25 -4.96 26.79
CA PRO A 359 -19.34 -3.54 26.44
C PRO A 359 -18.26 -3.10 25.45
N GLU A 360 -18.56 -2.08 24.65
CA GLU A 360 -17.56 -1.42 23.80
C GLU A 360 -16.40 -0.85 24.63
N ASP A 361 -15.25 -0.65 23.98
CA ASP A 361 -14.03 -0.09 24.58
C ASP A 361 -13.47 -0.88 25.78
N THR A 362 -13.80 -2.17 25.86
CA THR A 362 -13.30 -3.08 26.91
C THR A 362 -12.06 -3.85 26.47
N LYS A 363 -11.23 -4.18 27.46
CA LYS A 363 -10.11 -5.11 27.30
C LYS A 363 -10.56 -6.53 27.64
N VAL A 364 -10.28 -7.48 26.76
CA VAL A 364 -10.65 -8.89 26.91
C VAL A 364 -9.41 -9.77 26.91
N GLY A 365 -9.30 -10.65 27.90
CA GLY A 365 -8.25 -11.65 27.98
C GLY A 365 -8.46 -12.80 27.00
N MET A 366 -7.40 -13.23 26.30
CA MET A 366 -7.46 -14.39 25.39
C MET A 366 -6.16 -15.18 25.43
N CYS A 367 -6.20 -16.40 24.89
CA CYS A 367 -5.02 -17.25 24.74
C CYS A 367 -4.00 -16.66 23.76
N ASP A 368 -2.71 -16.98 23.91
CA ASP A 368 -1.64 -16.45 23.05
C ASP A 368 -1.72 -16.94 21.60
N GLU A 369 -2.31 -18.11 21.37
CA GLU A 369 -2.50 -18.66 20.02
C GLU A 369 -3.33 -17.73 19.12
N ILE A 370 -4.22 -16.91 19.69
CA ILE A 370 -5.06 -15.97 18.94
C ILE A 370 -4.24 -14.88 18.24
N GLN A 371 -2.99 -14.64 18.64
CA GLN A 371 -2.16 -13.58 18.07
C GLN A 371 -1.92 -13.76 16.56
N LYS A 372 -2.05 -14.98 16.04
CA LYS A 372 -1.92 -15.29 14.61
C LYS A 372 -3.22 -15.12 13.82
N GLU A 373 -4.35 -14.99 14.51
CA GLU A 373 -5.68 -14.84 13.90
C GLU A 373 -6.00 -13.37 13.62
N PHE A 374 -5.23 -12.77 12.70
CA PHE A 374 -5.34 -11.34 12.37
C PHE A 374 -6.75 -10.90 11.94
N GLY A 375 -7.47 -11.76 11.22
CA GLY A 375 -8.83 -11.47 10.76
C GLY A 375 -9.81 -11.32 11.92
N PHE A 376 -9.78 -12.27 12.87
CA PHE A 376 -10.58 -12.22 14.08
C PHE A 376 -10.29 -10.98 14.91
N LEU A 377 -9.01 -10.71 15.19
CA LEU A 377 -8.59 -9.53 15.95
C LEU A 377 -9.04 -8.22 15.29
N ALA A 378 -8.90 -8.12 13.96
CA ALA A 378 -9.33 -6.95 13.21
C ALA A 378 -10.85 -6.76 13.26
N TYR A 379 -11.64 -7.84 13.12
CA TYR A 379 -13.10 -7.75 13.20
C TYR A 379 -13.59 -7.38 14.60
N LEU A 380 -12.97 -7.94 15.64
CA LEU A 380 -13.31 -7.63 17.04
C LEU A 380 -13.07 -6.15 17.36
N GLN A 381 -11.92 -5.61 16.94
CA GLN A 381 -11.63 -4.18 17.09
C GLN A 381 -12.55 -3.33 16.21
N ARG A 382 -12.86 -3.76 14.99
CA ARG A 382 -13.67 -3.00 14.02
C ARG A 382 -15.13 -2.85 14.41
N TYR A 383 -15.75 -3.94 14.86
CA TYR A 383 -17.20 -3.97 15.08
C TYR A 383 -17.59 -3.75 16.55
N ASN A 384 -16.69 -4.04 17.49
CA ASN A 384 -17.01 -4.00 18.92
C ASN A 384 -16.11 -3.04 19.69
N LYS A 385 -15.06 -2.50 19.08
CA LYS A 385 -14.02 -1.70 19.75
C LYS A 385 -13.40 -2.42 20.96
N ILE A 386 -13.41 -3.75 20.91
CA ILE A 386 -12.83 -4.59 21.94
C ILE A 386 -11.35 -4.75 21.65
N GLU A 387 -10.54 -4.48 22.66
CA GLU A 387 -9.10 -4.70 22.62
C GLU A 387 -8.78 -6.02 23.30
N VAL A 388 -7.91 -6.83 22.72
CA VAL A 388 -7.50 -8.07 23.37
C VAL A 388 -6.26 -7.81 24.24
N ALA A 389 -6.36 -8.05 25.54
CA ALA A 389 -5.27 -7.85 26.49
C ALA A 389 -4.19 -8.93 26.33
N HIS A 390 -2.92 -8.55 26.39
CA HIS A 390 -1.80 -9.50 26.52
C HIS A 390 -1.75 -10.12 27.92
N VAL A 391 -2.19 -9.36 28.92
CA VAL A 391 -2.29 -9.80 30.31
C VAL A 391 -3.74 -10.15 30.61
N TYR A 392 -4.16 -11.36 30.24
CA TYR A 392 -5.57 -11.76 30.30
C TYR A 392 -6.20 -11.70 31.70
N TYR A 393 -5.39 -11.81 32.76
CA TYR A 393 -5.88 -11.77 34.14
C TYR A 393 -6.14 -10.34 34.65
N GLU A 394 -5.74 -9.29 33.94
CA GLU A 394 -6.15 -7.92 34.27
C GLU A 394 -7.52 -7.56 33.67
N ALA A 395 -8.02 -8.36 32.73
CA ALA A 395 -9.30 -8.13 32.07
C ALA A 395 -10.50 -8.55 32.95
N GLU A 396 -11.61 -7.83 32.80
CA GLU A 396 -12.91 -8.21 33.39
C GLU A 396 -13.53 -9.40 32.64
N TYR A 397 -13.30 -9.47 31.33
CA TYR A 397 -13.81 -10.51 30.45
C TYR A 397 -12.66 -11.29 29.83
N ALA A 398 -12.89 -12.57 29.58
CA ALA A 398 -12.03 -13.42 28.78
C ALA A 398 -12.84 -14.15 27.70
N LEU A 399 -12.23 -14.34 26.53
CA LEU A 399 -12.81 -15.05 25.40
C LEU A 399 -11.97 -16.28 25.08
N ILE A 400 -12.63 -17.42 24.90
CA ILE A 400 -12.04 -18.62 24.31
C ILE A 400 -12.56 -18.74 22.89
N TYR A 401 -11.66 -18.82 21.92
CA TYR A 401 -12.01 -19.22 20.56
C TYR A 401 -11.77 -20.72 20.42
N ASN A 402 -12.86 -21.49 20.31
CA ASN A 402 -12.85 -22.95 20.49
C ASN A 402 -11.89 -23.69 19.54
N ASN A 403 -11.67 -23.17 18.34
CA ASN A 403 -10.81 -23.79 17.35
C ASN A 403 -9.32 -23.44 17.48
N VAL A 404 -8.96 -22.53 18.40
CA VAL A 404 -7.61 -21.94 18.48
C VAL A 404 -7.02 -22.06 19.88
N CYS A 405 -7.82 -21.76 20.91
CA CYS A 405 -7.36 -21.83 22.29
C CYS A 405 -7.35 -23.27 22.80
N LYS A 406 -6.31 -23.64 23.56
CA LYS A 406 -6.19 -24.96 24.19
C LYS A 406 -7.01 -25.04 25.47
N ASP A 407 -7.41 -26.25 25.85
CA ASP A 407 -8.17 -26.53 27.09
C ASP A 407 -7.45 -26.08 28.37
N GLU A 408 -6.11 -26.01 28.35
CA GLU A 408 -5.31 -25.48 29.47
C GLU A 408 -5.70 -24.04 29.83
N PHE A 409 -6.02 -23.21 28.83
CA PHE A 409 -6.44 -21.84 29.05
C PHE A 409 -7.80 -21.78 29.75
N ARG A 410 -8.74 -22.68 29.41
CA ARG A 410 -10.05 -22.79 30.11
C ARG A 410 -9.85 -23.08 31.60
N ASN A 411 -9.00 -24.05 31.92
CA ASN A 411 -8.68 -24.42 33.31
C ASN A 411 -8.03 -23.25 34.07
N MET A 412 -7.17 -22.49 33.39
CA MET A 412 -6.50 -21.32 33.94
C MET A 412 -7.49 -20.20 34.28
N LEU A 413 -8.43 -19.87 33.39
CA LEU A 413 -9.48 -18.87 33.64
C LEU A 413 -10.29 -19.19 34.90
N VAL A 414 -10.72 -20.44 35.07
CA VAL A 414 -11.47 -20.88 36.26
C VAL A 414 -10.64 -20.68 37.54
N ARG A 415 -9.35 -21.04 37.52
CA ARG A 415 -8.43 -20.83 38.66
C ARG A 415 -8.25 -19.35 39.01
N PHE A 416 -8.26 -18.47 38.02
CA PHE A 416 -8.17 -17.02 38.22
C PHE A 416 -9.50 -16.34 38.56
N GLY A 417 -10.55 -17.12 38.86
CA GLY A 417 -11.83 -16.61 39.35
C GLY A 417 -12.77 -16.10 38.26
N PHE A 418 -12.57 -16.52 37.01
CA PHE A 418 -13.56 -16.31 35.96
C PHE A 418 -14.66 -17.38 36.02
N LYS A 419 -15.90 -16.96 35.72
CA LYS A 419 -17.04 -17.84 35.55
C LYS A 419 -17.55 -17.71 34.11
N GLN A 420 -17.89 -18.83 33.49
CA GLN A 420 -18.49 -18.83 32.16
C GLN A 420 -19.84 -18.09 32.20
N VAL A 421 -20.05 -17.25 31.20
CA VAL A 421 -21.35 -16.65 30.90
C VAL A 421 -22.05 -17.62 29.96
N GLU A 422 -23.19 -18.15 30.39
CA GLU A 422 -23.96 -19.13 29.61
C GLU A 422 -24.66 -18.43 28.45
N GLU A 423 -23.99 -18.42 27.29
CA GLU A 423 -24.50 -17.86 26.04
C GLU A 423 -24.29 -18.88 24.92
N ASN A 424 -25.24 -18.93 23.98
CA ASN A 424 -25.22 -19.92 22.91
C ASN A 424 -24.46 -19.38 21.68
N LEU A 425 -23.14 -19.32 21.81
CA LEU A 425 -22.23 -18.97 20.70
C LEU A 425 -21.56 -20.24 20.19
N ALA A 426 -21.56 -20.44 18.87
CA ALA A 426 -21.05 -21.67 18.27
C ALA A 426 -19.52 -21.75 18.34
N GLN A 427 -18.82 -20.63 18.20
CA GLN A 427 -17.36 -20.60 18.10
C GLN A 427 -16.66 -20.07 19.35
N TYR A 428 -17.39 -19.45 20.28
CA TYR A 428 -16.79 -18.70 21.38
C TYR A 428 -17.37 -19.08 22.74
N GLU A 429 -16.52 -19.11 23.76
CA GLU A 429 -16.96 -19.14 25.15
C GLU A 429 -16.57 -17.83 25.83
N ILE A 430 -17.50 -17.26 26.57
CA ILE A 430 -17.31 -16.00 27.29
C ILE A 430 -17.15 -16.31 28.77
N TYR A 431 -16.15 -15.70 29.37
CA TYR A 431 -15.84 -15.80 30.79
C TYR A 431 -15.85 -14.40 31.39
N LYS A 432 -16.60 -14.21 32.49
CA LYS A 432 -16.62 -12.97 33.26
C LYS A 432 -15.98 -13.18 34.62
N ARG A 433 -15.12 -12.26 35.02
CA ARG A 433 -14.47 -12.26 36.32
C ARG A 433 -15.52 -12.09 37.43
N LYS A 434 -15.52 -13.01 38.40
CA LYS A 434 -16.51 -13.04 39.49
C LYS A 434 -16.20 -12.03 40.59
N TYR A 435 -14.92 -11.72 40.82
CA TYR A 435 -14.45 -10.78 41.84
C TYR A 435 -13.35 -9.89 41.27
N PRO A 436 -13.38 -8.57 41.51
CA PRO A 436 -12.25 -7.70 41.17
C PRO A 436 -11.01 -8.19 41.91
N LEU A 437 -9.87 -8.26 41.21
CA LEU A 437 -8.60 -8.59 41.83
C LEU A 437 -8.16 -7.39 42.69
N ASN A 438 -8.19 -7.55 44.01
CA ASN A 438 -7.56 -6.61 44.96
C ASN A 438 -6.05 -6.87 45.09
N PHE A 439 -5.41 -7.43 44.05
CA PHE A 439 -4.00 -7.76 44.04
C PHE A 439 -3.32 -6.94 42.94
N ASP A 440 -2.32 -6.14 43.31
CA ASP A 440 -1.55 -5.36 42.35
C ASP A 440 -0.53 -6.27 41.64
N PHE A 441 -0.83 -6.66 40.41
CA PHE A 441 0.05 -7.50 39.60
C PHE A 441 1.33 -6.79 39.14
N LYS A 442 1.44 -5.47 39.31
CA LYS A 442 2.72 -4.75 39.12
C LYS A 442 3.81 -5.27 40.06
N LEU A 443 3.44 -5.91 41.17
CA LEU A 443 4.38 -6.56 42.10
C LEU A 443 4.92 -7.91 41.59
N LEU A 444 4.29 -8.52 40.59
CA LEU A 444 4.68 -9.84 40.05
C LEU A 444 5.47 -9.74 38.74
N ASN A 445 5.55 -8.56 38.11
CA ASN A 445 6.24 -8.36 36.84
C ASN A 445 7.38 -7.33 36.96
N PRO A 446 8.59 -7.73 37.43
CA PRO A 446 9.74 -6.83 37.49
C PRO A 446 10.37 -6.53 36.11
N ALA A 447 9.82 -7.06 35.02
CA ALA A 447 10.47 -7.02 33.72
C ALA A 447 9.67 -6.22 32.69
N PHE A 448 9.32 -4.96 32.97
CA PHE A 448 9.15 -3.88 31.98
C PHE A 448 9.00 -2.55 32.75
N PRO A 449 10.04 -1.70 32.84
CA PRO A 449 9.86 -0.40 33.48
C PRO A 449 8.89 0.42 32.63
N ILE A 450 7.75 0.75 33.24
CA ILE A 450 6.87 1.81 32.79
C ILE A 450 7.73 3.08 32.85
N ALA A 451 8.14 3.61 31.70
CA ALA A 451 8.75 4.93 31.64
C ALA A 451 7.69 5.92 32.12
N ASP A 452 7.86 6.41 33.34
CA ASP A 452 7.00 7.42 33.95
C ASP A 452 7.09 8.69 33.10
N LYS A 453 5.96 9.07 32.47
CA LYS A 453 5.81 10.32 31.72
C LYS A 453 5.66 11.48 32.71
N SER A 454 6.63 11.70 33.58
CA SER A 454 6.55 12.86 34.48
C SER A 454 7.87 13.29 35.16
N GLN A 455 9.05 13.07 34.58
CA GLN A 455 10.26 13.80 35.04
C GLN A 455 11.20 14.21 33.89
N PRO A 456 11.72 15.45 33.88
CA PRO A 456 12.80 15.83 32.97
C PRO A 456 14.08 15.11 33.40
N SER A 457 14.76 14.45 32.46
CA SER A 457 16.04 13.80 32.71
C SER A 457 17.10 14.85 33.08
N GLU A 458 17.45 14.92 34.36
CA GLU A 458 18.70 15.56 34.79
C GLU A 458 19.87 14.70 34.33
N SER A 459 20.66 15.27 33.42
CA SER A 459 21.97 14.79 33.04
C SER A 459 22.93 14.93 34.21
N GLN A 460 23.54 13.84 34.67
CA GLN A 460 24.81 13.89 35.40
C GLN A 460 25.75 12.73 35.02
N PRO A 461 27.07 12.94 35.15
CA PRO A 461 28.05 12.52 34.17
C PRO A 461 28.80 11.23 34.52
N HIS A 462 29.43 10.67 33.50
CA HIS A 462 30.41 9.58 33.57
C HIS A 462 31.42 9.75 34.70
N SER A 463 31.50 8.74 35.56
CA SER A 463 32.69 8.41 36.35
C SER A 463 33.13 6.98 36.02
N GLN A 464 34.33 6.85 35.48
CA GLN A 464 35.12 5.61 35.49
C GLN A 464 35.33 5.14 36.94
N PRO A 465 35.74 3.88 37.13
CA PRO A 465 37.12 3.71 37.55
C PRO A 465 37.88 2.58 36.85
N ASP A 466 39.19 2.80 36.84
CA ASP A 466 40.29 1.94 36.43
C ASP A 466 40.50 0.70 37.33
N GLN A 467 41.19 -0.30 36.75
CA GLN A 467 42.09 -1.32 37.34
C GLN A 467 41.46 -2.35 38.29
N GLU A 468 41.60 -3.66 38.06
CA GLU A 468 42.82 -4.47 37.85
C GLU A 468 42.65 -5.59 36.79
#